data_AF-A0A835YRT7-F1
#
_entry.id   AF-A0A835YRT7-F1
#
_cell.length_a   1.000
_cell.length_b   1.000
_cell.length_c   1.000
_cell.angle_alpha   90.00
_cell.angle_beta   90.00
_cell.angle_gamma   90.00
#
_symmetry.space_group_name_H-M   'P 1'
#
loop_
_entity.id
_entity.type
_entity.pdbx_description
1 polymer ?
#
loop_
_entity_poly.entity_id
_entity_poly.type
_entity_poly.pdbx_seq_one_letter_code
_entity_poly.pdbx_strand_id
1 'polypeptide(L)'
;MASSLSLPQKAVAFLVATGVAGTAARTISLHAARVAETDGANPYKEFNQWVNSYIIPEAWTAAADEALGPYAAHFVVMYFRDLVAGSIMYYTVSGLWHLYIYHLKRDKFFPDGQLLPTRETIVDQIMLAQASLFMYAGLPVLSEWLIEEGYTRAYYSISEVGGWPQYVALTLLYLTLVEIGIYWMHRKLHTNKILYKYVHALHHKYNKAQTLTPWCSVAFNPLDGILQACPYVIMLFVVPCHYLTHVVMLFFTAVWATNIHDALDGDTEPIMGSKYHTMHHTHYHVNFGQFFVFCDWFWGTLRDPKAKPSSAQLKKAA
;
A
#
# COMPACT_ATOMS: atom_id res chain seq x y z
N MET A 1 -15.10 5.38 40.83
CA MET A 1 -13.96 5.05 39.95
C MET A 1 -14.40 4.54 38.57
N ALA A 2 -15.48 5.08 37.96
CA ALA A 2 -15.96 4.64 36.64
C ALA A 2 -15.98 5.76 35.58
N SER A 3 -15.50 6.97 35.92
CA SER A 3 -15.60 8.16 35.07
C SER A 3 -14.34 8.47 34.25
N SER A 4 -13.30 7.65 34.31
CA SER A 4 -12.02 7.86 33.61
C SER A 4 -11.80 6.94 32.41
N LEU A 5 -12.74 6.04 32.09
CA LEU A 5 -12.55 5.08 31.00
C LEU A 5 -12.84 5.74 29.65
N SER A 6 -11.89 5.65 28.72
CA SER A 6 -12.07 6.02 27.33
C SER A 6 -13.17 5.16 26.68
N LEU A 7 -13.78 5.63 25.58
CA LEU A 7 -14.81 4.87 24.85
C LEU A 7 -14.38 3.42 24.53
N PRO A 8 -13.13 3.17 24.08
CA PRO A 8 -12.59 1.83 23.88
C PRO A 8 -12.58 0.99 25.17
N GLN A 9 -12.15 1.58 26.30
CA GLN A 9 -12.10 0.89 27.58
C GLN A 9 -13.50 0.49 28.10
N LYS A 10 -14.52 1.32 27.82
CA LYS A 10 -15.93 0.99 28.12
C LYS A 10 -16.45 -0.14 27.24
N ALA A 11 -16.09 -0.16 25.95
CA ALA A 11 -16.46 -1.24 25.02
C ALA A 11 -15.80 -2.58 25.41
N VAL A 12 -14.55 -2.56 25.88
CA VAL A 12 -13.83 -3.74 26.39
C VAL A 12 -14.49 -4.27 27.67
N ALA A 13 -14.79 -3.40 28.64
CA ALA A 13 -15.50 -3.81 29.85
C ALA A 13 -16.85 -4.46 29.54
N PHE A 14 -17.56 -3.95 28.53
CA PHE A 14 -18.82 -4.52 28.05
C PHE A 14 -18.64 -5.87 27.34
N LEU A 15 -17.62 -6.03 26.49
CA LEU A 15 -17.33 -7.30 25.80
C LEU A 15 -16.84 -8.40 26.75
N VAL A 16 -16.06 -8.04 27.78
CA VAL A 16 -15.64 -8.96 28.85
C VAL A 16 -16.83 -9.36 29.72
N ALA A 17 -17.72 -8.42 30.06
CA ALA A 17 -18.91 -8.69 30.87
C ALA A 17 -19.96 -9.56 30.16
N THR A 18 -19.98 -9.56 28.82
CA THR A 18 -20.97 -10.30 28.02
C THR A 18 -20.51 -11.69 27.59
N GLY A 19 -19.28 -12.12 27.94
CA GLY A 19 -18.78 -13.47 27.66
C GLY A 19 -18.54 -13.78 26.18
N VAL A 20 -18.55 -12.77 25.30
CA VAL A 20 -18.25 -12.91 23.86
C VAL A 20 -16.73 -12.94 23.65
N ALA A 21 -16.07 -13.90 24.29
CA ALA A 21 -14.61 -14.03 24.29
C ALA A 21 -14.11 -14.74 23.02
N GLY A 22 -14.07 -14.01 21.91
CA GLY A 22 -13.29 -14.39 20.72
C GLY A 22 -11.82 -13.96 20.83
N THR A 23 -10.98 -14.46 19.92
CA THR A 23 -9.56 -14.08 19.74
C THR A 23 -9.33 -12.55 19.63
N ALA A 24 -10.35 -11.81 19.17
CA ALA A 24 -10.35 -10.35 19.13
C ALA A 24 -10.37 -9.73 20.54
N ALA A 25 -11.24 -10.21 21.44
CA ALA A 25 -11.31 -9.73 22.83
C ALA A 25 -10.01 -10.02 23.60
N ARG A 26 -9.34 -11.15 23.29
CA ARG A 26 -8.05 -11.50 23.88
C ARG A 26 -6.92 -10.58 23.41
N THR A 27 -6.95 -10.13 22.16
CA THR A 27 -5.91 -9.23 21.61
C THR A 27 -6.08 -7.80 22.14
N ILE A 28 -7.31 -7.29 22.18
CA ILE A 28 -7.61 -5.97 22.75
C ILE A 28 -7.29 -5.95 24.27
N SER A 29 -7.58 -7.06 24.96
CA SER A 29 -7.21 -7.23 26.39
C SER A 29 -5.70 -7.24 26.61
N LEU A 30 -4.91 -7.83 25.72
CA LEU A 30 -3.44 -7.79 25.79
C LEU A 30 -2.88 -6.39 25.51
N HIS A 31 -3.44 -5.64 24.56
CA HIS A 31 -3.05 -4.26 24.31
C HIS A 31 -3.38 -3.34 25.50
N ALA A 32 -4.60 -3.44 26.05
CA ALA A 32 -5.00 -2.68 27.23
C ALA A 32 -4.19 -3.04 28.48
N ALA A 33 -3.87 -4.33 28.68
CA ALA A 33 -2.98 -4.78 29.75
C ALA A 33 -1.56 -4.22 29.58
N ARG A 34 -1.07 -4.12 28.34
CA ARG A 34 0.26 -3.58 28.05
C ARG A 34 0.38 -2.07 28.26
N VAL A 35 -0.63 -1.29 27.83
CA VAL A 35 -0.69 0.15 28.15
C VAL A 35 -0.70 0.36 29.66
N ALA A 36 -1.33 -0.56 30.42
CA ALA A 36 -1.31 -0.53 31.88
C ALA A 36 0.04 -0.97 32.48
N GLU A 37 0.79 -1.89 31.86
CA GLU A 37 2.12 -2.35 32.31
C GLU A 37 3.27 -1.37 32.01
N THR A 38 3.06 -0.45 31.07
CA THR A 38 4.08 0.52 30.62
C THR A 38 3.84 1.94 31.17
N ASP A 39 3.15 2.06 32.32
CA ASP A 39 2.75 3.35 32.92
C ASP A 39 1.98 4.28 31.95
N GLY A 40 1.28 3.71 30.96
CA GLY A 40 0.51 4.46 29.96
C GLY A 40 1.26 4.82 28.68
N ALA A 41 2.52 4.39 28.50
CA ALA A 41 3.30 4.63 27.28
C ALA A 41 2.79 3.80 26.10
N ASN A 42 2.51 4.45 24.97
CA ASN A 42 2.11 3.78 23.74
C ASN A 42 3.30 3.77 22.76
N PRO A 43 4.01 2.65 22.59
CA PRO A 43 5.24 2.61 21.79
C PRO A 43 5.01 2.93 20.31
N TYR A 44 3.81 2.67 19.79
CA TYR A 44 3.45 3.03 18.41
C TYR A 44 3.35 4.56 18.26
N LYS A 45 2.67 5.20 19.21
CA LYS A 45 2.52 6.65 19.25
C LYS A 45 3.86 7.34 19.43
N GLU A 46 4.70 6.85 20.33
CA GLU A 46 6.06 7.38 20.55
C GLU A 46 6.93 7.26 19.30
N PHE A 47 6.88 6.12 18.62
CA PHE A 47 7.55 5.95 17.33
C PHE A 47 7.05 6.97 16.30
N ASN A 48 5.74 7.16 16.19
CA ASN A 48 5.16 8.13 15.26
C ASN A 48 5.57 9.56 15.57
N GLN A 49 5.59 9.95 16.85
CA GLN A 49 6.08 11.25 17.30
C GLN A 49 7.58 11.43 17.00
N TRP A 50 8.37 10.37 17.20
CA TRP A 50 9.79 10.37 16.85
C TRP A 50 10.00 10.56 15.35
N VAL A 51 9.27 9.84 14.48
CA VAL A 51 9.33 10.05 13.02
C VAL A 51 8.88 11.45 12.64
N ASN A 52 7.78 11.95 13.23
CA ASN A 52 7.28 13.30 12.99
C ASN A 52 8.37 14.35 13.24
N SER A 53 9.21 14.18 14.28
CA SER A 53 10.27 15.14 14.62
C SER A 53 11.35 15.33 13.53
N TYR A 54 11.50 14.39 12.59
CA TYR A 54 12.44 14.52 11.47
C TYR A 54 11.85 15.24 10.26
N ILE A 55 10.53 15.20 10.09
CA ILE A 55 9.85 15.65 8.87
C ILE A 55 9.07 16.94 9.12
N ILE A 56 8.44 17.05 10.30
CA ILE A 56 7.57 18.17 10.66
C ILE A 56 8.28 19.05 11.69
N PRO A 57 8.44 20.37 11.43
CA PRO A 57 9.02 21.29 12.39
C PRO A 57 8.25 21.32 13.71
N GLU A 58 8.96 21.42 14.83
CA GLU A 58 8.35 21.48 16.17
C GLU A 58 7.31 22.60 16.29
N ALA A 59 7.58 23.77 15.70
CA ALA A 59 6.65 24.90 15.67
C ALA A 59 5.30 24.57 15.00
N TRP A 60 5.29 23.68 14.00
CA TRP A 60 4.06 23.27 13.32
C TRP A 60 3.25 22.30 14.18
N THR A 61 3.93 21.37 14.85
CA THR A 61 3.30 20.47 15.83
C THR A 61 2.68 21.27 16.98
N ALA A 62 3.42 22.23 17.54
CA ALA A 62 2.92 23.10 18.61
C ALA A 62 1.71 23.94 18.17
N ALA A 63 1.75 24.50 16.96
CA ALA A 63 0.62 25.25 16.40
C ALA A 63 -0.61 24.35 16.17
N ALA A 64 -0.42 23.12 15.71
CA ALA A 64 -1.51 22.14 15.56
C ALA A 64 -2.10 21.75 16.92
N ASP A 65 -1.25 21.53 17.93
CA ASP A 65 -1.67 21.22 19.30
C ASP A 65 -2.51 22.36 19.90
N GLU A 66 -2.09 23.61 19.70
CA GLU A 66 -2.84 24.79 20.16
C GLU A 66 -4.20 24.90 19.45
N ALA A 67 -4.24 24.67 18.14
CA ALA A 67 -5.44 24.87 17.33
C ALA A 67 -6.48 23.72 17.47
N LEU A 68 -6.03 22.48 17.61
CA LEU A 68 -6.87 21.27 17.50
C LEU A 68 -6.89 20.42 18.78
N GLY A 69 -5.99 20.70 19.73
CA GLY A 69 -5.73 19.85 20.88
C GLY A 69 -4.83 18.65 20.53
N PRO A 70 -4.11 18.09 21.52
CA PRO A 70 -3.02 17.14 21.29
C PRO A 70 -3.44 15.81 20.67
N TYR A 71 -4.72 15.42 20.80
CA TYR A 71 -5.23 14.20 20.19
C TYR A 71 -5.42 14.36 18.67
N ALA A 72 -6.13 15.39 18.24
CA ALA A 72 -6.40 15.63 16.82
C ALA A 72 -5.15 16.12 16.09
N ALA A 73 -4.34 16.95 16.74
CA ALA A 73 -3.07 17.43 16.20
C ALA A 73 -2.11 16.29 15.83
N HIS A 74 -2.01 15.26 16.67
CA HIS A 74 -1.19 14.07 16.42
C HIS A 74 -1.48 13.45 15.04
N PHE A 75 -2.74 13.16 14.73
CA PHE A 75 -3.12 12.54 13.45
C PHE A 75 -3.04 13.51 12.27
N VAL A 76 -3.27 14.80 12.48
CA VAL A 76 -3.08 15.83 11.43
C VAL A 76 -1.60 15.96 11.07
N VAL A 77 -0.71 15.96 12.06
CA VAL A 77 0.74 15.99 11.86
C VAL A 77 1.21 14.73 11.12
N MET A 78 0.69 13.54 11.48
CA MET A 78 0.97 12.29 10.76
C MET A 78 0.50 12.34 9.30
N TYR A 79 -0.68 12.89 9.05
CA TYR A 79 -1.17 13.08 7.69
C TYR A 79 -0.22 13.96 6.85
N PHE A 80 0.24 15.08 7.41
CA PHE A 80 1.22 15.92 6.71
C PHE A 80 2.57 15.24 6.54
N ARG A 81 3.04 14.48 7.56
CA ARG A 81 4.25 13.66 7.46
C ARG A 81 4.15 12.70 6.27
N ASP A 82 3.05 11.96 6.17
CA ASP A 82 2.86 10.94 5.13
C ASP A 82 2.68 11.55 3.75
N LEU A 83 2.00 12.69 3.66
CA LEU A 83 1.88 13.44 2.41
C LEU A 83 3.25 13.93 1.92
N VAL A 84 4.08 14.48 2.81
CA VAL A 84 5.44 14.94 2.48
C VAL A 84 6.33 13.76 2.11
N ALA A 85 6.36 12.71 2.93
CA ALA A 85 7.17 11.52 2.69
C ALA A 85 6.77 10.80 1.39
N GLY A 86 5.47 10.62 1.16
CA GLY A 86 4.92 10.04 -0.06
C GLY A 86 5.26 10.86 -1.30
N SER A 87 5.21 12.19 -1.20
CA SER A 87 5.59 13.09 -2.29
C SER A 87 7.10 13.01 -2.61
N ILE A 88 7.95 13.07 -1.58
CA ILE A 88 9.41 12.93 -1.74
C ILE A 88 9.75 11.59 -2.39
N MET A 89 9.16 10.50 -1.89
CA MET A 89 9.35 9.17 -2.44
C MET A 89 8.89 9.09 -3.89
N TYR A 90 7.70 9.62 -4.22
CA TYR A 90 7.17 9.62 -5.57
C TYR A 90 8.11 10.33 -6.56
N TYR A 91 8.52 11.57 -6.26
CA TYR A 91 9.41 12.33 -7.14
C TYR A 91 10.81 11.72 -7.22
N THR A 92 11.32 11.18 -6.12
CA THR A 92 12.66 10.57 -6.09
C THR A 92 12.69 9.28 -6.90
N VAL A 93 11.77 8.34 -6.62
CA VAL A 93 11.77 7.03 -7.28
C VAL A 93 11.39 7.17 -8.75
N SER A 94 10.34 7.93 -9.07
CA SER A 94 9.92 8.15 -10.46
C SER A 94 10.98 8.95 -11.24
N GLY A 95 11.59 9.96 -10.60
CA GLY A 95 12.62 10.79 -11.21
C GLY A 95 13.91 10.00 -11.52
N LEU A 96 14.36 9.15 -10.59
CA LEU A 96 15.52 8.29 -10.80
C LEU A 96 15.28 7.28 -11.93
N TRP A 97 14.10 6.64 -11.96
CA TRP A 97 13.75 5.74 -13.06
C TRP A 97 13.63 6.48 -14.38
N HIS A 98 13.01 7.65 -14.39
CA HIS A 98 12.91 8.48 -15.58
C HIS A 98 14.29 8.87 -16.12
N LEU A 99 15.20 9.30 -15.24
CA LEU A 99 16.59 9.58 -15.58
C LEU A 99 17.28 8.34 -16.17
N TYR A 100 17.14 7.19 -15.52
CA TYR A 100 17.77 5.97 -15.96
C TYR A 100 17.26 5.51 -17.33
N ILE A 101 15.95 5.45 -17.52
CA ILE A 101 15.30 4.92 -18.73
C ILE A 101 15.47 5.87 -19.91
N TYR A 102 15.12 7.15 -19.75
CA TYR A 102 14.99 8.08 -20.87
C TYR A 102 16.25 8.88 -21.16
N HIS A 103 17.23 8.92 -20.24
CA HIS A 103 18.50 9.63 -20.44
C HIS A 103 19.73 8.73 -20.42
N LEU A 104 19.85 7.80 -19.47
CA LEU A 104 21.07 6.97 -19.34
C LEU A 104 21.06 5.70 -20.21
N LYS A 105 19.88 5.11 -20.43
CA LYS A 105 19.70 3.83 -21.14
C LYS A 105 18.64 3.90 -22.24
N ARG A 106 18.41 5.08 -22.79
CA ARG A 106 17.39 5.33 -23.82
C ARG A 106 17.48 4.34 -24.97
N ASP A 107 18.65 4.19 -25.57
CA ASP A 107 18.85 3.36 -26.76
C ASP A 107 18.60 1.86 -26.49
N LYS A 108 18.75 1.43 -25.23
CA LYS A 108 18.45 0.06 -24.81
C LYS A 108 16.95 -0.19 -24.73
N PHE A 109 16.19 0.76 -24.19
CA PHE A 109 14.76 0.58 -23.91
C PHE A 109 13.86 1.07 -25.04
N PHE A 110 14.33 2.03 -25.84
CA PHE A 110 13.62 2.62 -26.96
C PHE A 110 14.53 2.60 -28.21
N PRO A 111 14.78 1.41 -28.80
CA PRO A 111 15.47 1.33 -30.08
C PRO A 111 14.66 2.03 -31.19
N ASP A 112 15.36 2.45 -32.25
CA ASP A 112 14.84 3.34 -33.29
C ASP A 112 13.41 2.99 -33.76
N GLY A 113 12.53 4.00 -33.72
CA GLY A 113 11.13 3.91 -34.18
C GLY A 113 10.08 3.73 -33.08
N GLN A 114 10.47 3.48 -31.83
CA GLN A 114 9.51 3.51 -30.71
C GLN A 114 9.15 4.94 -30.28
N LEU A 115 7.87 5.16 -29.99
CA LEU A 115 7.37 6.44 -29.50
C LEU A 115 7.81 6.68 -28.05
N LEU A 116 8.32 7.87 -27.77
CA LEU A 116 8.59 8.32 -26.41
C LEU A 116 7.34 8.94 -25.77
N PRO A 117 7.22 8.94 -24.43
CA PRO A 117 6.18 9.72 -23.75
C PRO A 117 6.31 11.20 -24.09
N THR A 118 5.18 11.87 -24.35
CA THR A 118 5.17 13.33 -24.54
C THR A 118 5.25 14.03 -23.19
N ARG A 119 5.72 15.28 -23.19
CA ARG A 119 5.71 16.13 -21.99
C ARG A 119 4.30 16.27 -21.42
N GLU A 120 3.29 16.37 -22.28
CA GLU A 120 1.88 16.48 -21.90
C GLU A 120 1.42 15.24 -21.14
N THR A 121 1.78 14.04 -21.61
CA THR A 121 1.48 12.78 -20.91
C THR A 121 2.13 12.73 -19.53
N ILE A 122 3.40 13.12 -19.41
CA ILE A 122 4.10 13.10 -18.12
C ILE A 122 3.48 14.10 -17.14
N VAL A 123 3.14 15.31 -17.61
CA VAL A 123 2.49 16.33 -16.77
C VAL A 123 1.12 15.86 -16.30
N ASP A 124 0.30 15.27 -17.18
CA ASP A 124 -1.00 14.68 -16.82
C ASP A 124 -0.85 13.58 -15.75
N GLN A 125 0.15 12.72 -15.88
CA GLN A 125 0.48 11.68 -14.89
C GLN A 125 0.85 12.26 -13.53
N ILE A 126 1.74 13.25 -13.51
CA ILE A 126 2.16 13.92 -12.27
C ILE A 126 0.97 14.62 -11.63
N MET A 127 0.18 15.39 -12.38
CA MET A 127 -0.98 16.10 -11.83
C MET A 127 -1.99 15.14 -11.20
N LEU A 128 -2.29 14.03 -11.88
CA LEU A 128 -3.19 13.01 -11.35
C LEU A 128 -2.61 12.32 -10.12
N ALA A 129 -1.33 11.93 -10.14
CA ALA A 129 -0.65 11.33 -8.99
C ALA A 129 -0.67 12.24 -7.76
N GLN A 130 -0.38 13.53 -7.93
CA GLN A 130 -0.38 14.51 -6.84
C GLN A 130 -1.79 14.73 -6.27
N ALA A 131 -2.81 14.80 -7.12
CA ALA A 131 -4.20 14.89 -6.68
C ALA A 131 -4.60 13.66 -5.84
N SER A 132 -4.12 12.48 -6.21
CA SER A 132 -4.45 11.23 -5.52
C SER A 132 -3.65 11.02 -4.23
N LEU A 133 -2.40 11.47 -4.18
CA LEU A 133 -1.54 11.41 -2.99
C LEU A 133 -2.16 12.11 -1.78
N PHE A 134 -2.90 13.19 -2.00
CA PHE A 134 -3.65 13.89 -0.95
C PHE A 134 -4.61 12.94 -0.21
N MET A 135 -5.24 12.00 -0.91
CA MET A 135 -6.11 11.00 -0.27
C MET A 135 -5.33 9.77 0.19
N TYR A 136 -4.28 9.35 -0.53
CA TYR A 136 -3.47 8.18 -0.17
C TYR A 136 -2.82 8.30 1.21
N ALA A 137 -2.39 9.51 1.59
CA ALA A 137 -1.85 9.78 2.92
C ALA A 137 -2.84 9.44 4.05
N GLY A 138 -4.14 9.38 3.76
CA GLY A 138 -5.15 8.99 4.76
C GLY A 138 -5.14 7.51 5.15
N LEU A 139 -4.70 6.61 4.27
CA LEU A 139 -4.71 5.17 4.58
C LEU A 139 -3.65 4.76 5.63
N PRO A 140 -2.38 5.22 5.56
CA PRO A 140 -1.42 5.04 6.64
C PRO A 140 -1.90 5.65 7.96
N VAL A 141 -2.40 6.89 7.95
CA VAL A 141 -2.94 7.54 9.16
C VAL A 141 -4.07 6.73 9.78
N LEU A 142 -4.98 6.19 8.96
CA LEU A 142 -6.05 5.30 9.43
C LEU A 142 -5.47 4.02 10.04
N SER A 143 -4.48 3.38 9.41
CA SER A 143 -3.90 2.14 9.93
C SER A 143 -3.15 2.38 11.25
N GLU A 144 -2.38 3.46 11.35
CA GLU A 144 -1.67 3.85 12.55
C GLU A 144 -2.62 4.23 13.68
N TRP A 145 -3.71 4.97 13.40
CA TRP A 145 -4.77 5.22 14.38
C TRP A 145 -5.38 3.91 14.90
N LEU A 146 -5.73 2.98 14.00
CA LEU A 146 -6.26 1.67 14.39
C LEU A 146 -5.28 0.87 15.26
N ILE A 147 -3.97 1.01 15.03
CA ILE A 147 -2.91 0.36 15.78
C ILE A 147 -2.71 1.03 17.15
N GLU A 148 -2.63 2.36 17.19
CA GLU A 148 -2.45 3.14 18.41
C GLU A 148 -3.62 2.99 19.38
N GLU A 149 -4.86 2.85 18.87
CA GLU A 149 -6.06 2.59 19.68
C GLU A 149 -6.22 1.11 20.09
N GLY A 150 -5.33 0.23 19.62
CA GLY A 150 -5.34 -1.19 19.97
C GLY A 150 -6.42 -2.03 19.29
N TYR A 151 -6.98 -1.56 18.16
CA TYR A 151 -8.00 -2.29 17.41
C TYR A 151 -7.45 -3.43 16.56
N THR A 152 -6.14 -3.47 16.33
CA THR A 152 -5.48 -4.46 15.48
C THR A 152 -4.66 -5.48 16.28
N ARG A 153 -4.10 -6.46 15.58
CA ARG A 153 -3.16 -7.46 16.14
C ARG A 153 -1.70 -7.04 16.00
N ALA A 154 -1.42 -5.75 15.78
CA ALA A 154 -0.05 -5.27 15.65
C ALA A 154 0.74 -5.47 16.96
N TYR A 155 2.02 -5.79 16.81
CA TYR A 155 2.99 -5.89 17.91
C TYR A 155 4.23 -5.03 17.60
N TYR A 156 4.94 -4.60 18.65
CA TYR A 156 6.05 -3.64 18.51
C TYR A 156 7.43 -4.28 18.60
N SER A 157 7.59 -5.31 19.44
CA SER A 157 8.84 -6.04 19.65
C SER A 157 8.72 -7.49 19.21
N ILE A 158 9.77 -7.99 18.56
CA ILE A 158 9.89 -9.39 18.11
C ILE A 158 9.79 -10.38 19.28
N SER A 159 10.19 -10.00 20.49
CA SER A 159 10.07 -10.85 21.68
C SER A 159 8.62 -11.16 22.05
N GLU A 160 7.66 -10.30 21.68
CA GLU A 160 6.24 -10.46 22.02
C GLU A 160 5.60 -11.67 21.32
N VAL A 161 6.17 -12.09 20.19
CA VAL A 161 5.71 -13.27 19.45
C VAL A 161 6.60 -14.49 19.69
N GLY A 162 7.54 -14.44 20.63
CA GLY A 162 8.44 -15.57 20.91
C GLY A 162 9.73 -15.59 20.08
N GLY A 163 10.11 -14.44 19.51
CA GLY A 163 11.41 -14.26 18.86
C GLY A 163 11.39 -14.34 17.33
N TRP A 164 12.60 -14.30 16.75
CA TRP A 164 12.82 -14.22 15.30
C TRP A 164 12.11 -15.30 14.46
N PRO A 165 12.08 -16.59 14.86
CA PRO A 165 11.41 -17.62 14.06
C PRO A 165 9.92 -17.33 13.88
N GLN A 166 9.24 -16.93 14.96
CA GLN A 166 7.81 -16.61 14.89
C GLN A 166 7.57 -15.30 14.13
N TYR A 167 8.44 -14.28 14.31
CA TYR A 167 8.38 -13.05 13.53
C TYR A 167 8.44 -13.32 12.02
N VAL A 168 9.38 -14.16 11.57
CA VAL A 168 9.51 -14.53 10.15
C VAL A 168 8.28 -15.28 9.67
N ALA A 169 7.81 -16.29 10.42
CA ALA A 169 6.62 -17.06 10.06
C ALA A 169 5.35 -16.19 9.93
N LEU A 170 5.13 -15.28 10.90
CA LEU A 170 4.02 -14.34 10.89
C LEU A 170 4.13 -13.32 9.75
N THR A 171 5.33 -12.83 9.46
CA THR A 171 5.58 -11.90 8.35
C THR A 171 5.26 -12.56 7.01
N LEU A 172 5.74 -13.78 6.78
CA LEU A 172 5.44 -14.53 5.55
C LEU A 172 3.94 -14.81 5.41
N LEU A 173 3.27 -15.19 6.50
CA LEU A 173 1.83 -15.39 6.49
C LEU A 173 1.08 -14.10 6.17
N TYR A 174 1.45 -12.99 6.83
CA TYR A 174 0.88 -11.67 6.58
C TYR A 174 1.03 -11.26 5.11
N LEU A 175 2.24 -11.31 4.57
CA LEU A 175 2.50 -10.94 3.18
C LEU A 175 1.79 -11.84 2.17
N THR A 176 1.69 -13.14 2.45
CA THR A 176 0.95 -14.07 1.58
C THR A 176 -0.54 -13.72 1.53
N LEU A 177 -1.16 -13.43 2.68
CA LEU A 177 -2.57 -13.03 2.72
C LEU A 177 -2.82 -11.66 2.10
N VAL A 178 -1.88 -10.73 2.27
CA VAL A 178 -1.91 -9.43 1.59
C VAL A 178 -1.87 -9.62 0.08
N GLU A 179 -0.92 -10.39 -0.46
CA GLU A 179 -0.82 -10.67 -1.90
C GLU A 179 -2.14 -11.25 -2.46
N ILE A 180 -2.73 -12.22 -1.76
CA ILE A 180 -4.03 -12.80 -2.14
C ILE A 180 -5.14 -11.75 -2.11
N GLY A 181 -5.17 -10.90 -1.07
CA GLY A 181 -6.15 -9.84 -0.93
C GLY A 181 -6.05 -8.81 -2.07
N ILE A 182 -4.83 -8.43 -2.44
CA ILE A 182 -4.56 -7.46 -3.50
C ILE A 182 -4.92 -8.04 -4.86
N TYR A 183 -4.52 -9.28 -5.14
CA TYR A 183 -4.94 -10.00 -6.34
C TYR A 183 -6.47 -9.95 -6.53
N TRP A 184 -7.23 -10.27 -5.49
CA TRP A 184 -8.70 -10.26 -5.58
C TRP A 184 -9.30 -8.86 -5.67
N MET A 185 -8.73 -7.88 -4.96
CA MET A 185 -9.19 -6.50 -5.09
C MET A 185 -8.95 -5.98 -6.51
N HIS A 186 -7.74 -6.16 -7.02
CA HIS A 186 -7.36 -5.73 -8.35
C HIS A 186 -8.20 -6.42 -9.43
N ARG A 187 -8.41 -7.73 -9.32
CA ARG A 187 -9.32 -8.46 -10.21
C ARG A 187 -10.77 -7.96 -10.11
N LYS A 188 -11.25 -7.57 -8.93
CA LYS A 188 -12.60 -6.99 -8.75
C LYS A 188 -12.71 -5.60 -9.37
N LEU A 189 -11.68 -4.77 -9.26
CA LEU A 189 -11.61 -3.47 -9.93
C LEU A 189 -11.79 -3.60 -11.45
N HIS A 190 -11.33 -4.71 -12.05
CA HIS A 190 -11.57 -5.02 -13.47
C HIS A 190 -12.92 -5.65 -13.77
N THR A 191 -13.33 -6.64 -12.97
CA THR A 191 -14.50 -7.48 -13.30
C THR A 191 -15.83 -6.85 -12.87
N ASN A 192 -15.82 -5.96 -11.89
CA ASN A 192 -17.01 -5.20 -11.51
C ASN A 192 -17.15 -3.95 -12.37
N LYS A 193 -18.27 -3.83 -13.11
CA LYS A 193 -18.51 -2.72 -14.05
C LYS A 193 -18.47 -1.32 -13.41
N ILE A 194 -18.94 -1.18 -12.16
CA ILE A 194 -18.99 0.11 -11.46
C ILE A 194 -17.58 0.50 -11.03
N LEU A 195 -16.87 -0.43 -10.37
CA LEU A 195 -15.50 -0.21 -9.94
C LEU A 195 -14.59 0.09 -11.14
N TYR A 196 -14.71 -0.66 -12.23
CA TYR A 196 -13.93 -0.38 -13.42
C TYR A 196 -14.23 1.01 -13.96
N LYS A 197 -15.49 1.32 -14.24
CA LYS A 197 -15.88 2.57 -14.91
C LYS A 197 -15.49 3.82 -14.13
N TYR A 198 -15.70 3.83 -12.81
CA TYR A 198 -15.58 5.05 -12.01
C TYR A 198 -14.30 5.13 -11.18
N VAL A 199 -13.63 3.99 -10.94
CA VAL A 199 -12.45 3.93 -10.08
C VAL A 199 -11.22 3.56 -10.93
N HIS A 200 -11.26 2.44 -11.64
CA HIS A 200 -10.04 1.86 -12.22
C HIS A 200 -9.71 2.32 -13.66
N ALA A 201 -10.72 2.67 -14.47
CA ALA A 201 -10.54 3.02 -15.87
C ALA A 201 -9.64 4.25 -16.07
N LEU A 202 -9.60 5.16 -15.10
CA LEU A 202 -8.74 6.33 -15.15
C LEU A 202 -7.25 5.96 -15.17
N HIS A 203 -6.87 4.92 -14.44
CA HIS A 203 -5.50 4.40 -14.46
C HIS A 203 -5.18 3.72 -15.79
N HIS A 204 -6.12 2.91 -16.29
CA HIS A 204 -6.01 2.20 -17.57
C HIS A 204 -6.11 3.12 -18.80
N LYS A 205 -6.25 4.44 -18.63
CA LYS A 205 -6.09 5.38 -19.76
C LYS A 205 -4.66 5.34 -20.33
N TYR A 206 -3.68 4.93 -19.52
CA TYR A 206 -2.28 4.77 -19.90
C TYR A 206 -1.98 3.36 -20.43
N ASN A 207 -2.76 2.89 -21.41
CA ASN A 207 -2.74 1.50 -21.87
C ASN A 207 -1.72 1.16 -22.97
N LYS A 208 -0.78 2.07 -23.27
CA LYS A 208 0.28 1.84 -24.26
C LYS A 208 1.63 1.81 -23.58
N ALA A 209 2.57 1.05 -24.14
CA ALA A 209 3.93 0.94 -23.58
C ALA A 209 4.58 2.33 -23.36
N GLN A 210 4.43 3.26 -24.31
CA GLN A 210 4.97 4.61 -24.19
C GLN A 210 4.25 5.51 -23.17
N THR A 211 3.05 5.13 -22.73
CA THR A 211 2.31 5.87 -21.70
C THR A 211 2.50 5.27 -20.31
N LEU A 212 3.06 4.05 -20.19
CA LEU A 212 3.44 3.44 -18.93
C LEU A 212 4.82 3.95 -18.51
N THR A 213 4.84 5.19 -18.01
CA THR A 213 6.07 5.80 -17.49
C THR A 213 6.13 5.62 -15.97
N PRO A 214 7.32 5.73 -15.33
CA PRO A 214 7.42 5.70 -13.88
C PRO A 214 6.47 6.68 -13.17
N TRP A 215 6.14 7.81 -13.83
CA TRP A 215 5.24 8.83 -13.28
C TRP A 215 3.77 8.41 -13.20
N CYS A 216 3.35 7.39 -13.95
CA CYS A 216 1.96 6.91 -13.94
C CYS A 216 1.66 5.92 -12.81
N SER A 217 2.69 5.49 -12.07
CA SER A 217 2.63 4.40 -11.10
C SER A 217 1.62 4.58 -9.97
N VAL A 218 1.35 5.83 -9.61
CA VAL A 218 0.37 6.24 -8.59
C VAL A 218 -0.70 7.19 -9.14
N ALA A 219 -0.75 7.36 -10.46
CA ALA A 219 -1.72 8.18 -11.16
C ALA A 219 -3.05 7.43 -11.38
N PHE A 220 -3.75 7.12 -10.28
CA PHE A 220 -5.07 6.48 -10.28
C PHE A 220 -6.16 7.44 -9.79
N ASN A 221 -7.43 7.01 -9.84
CA ASN A 221 -8.44 7.57 -8.93
C ASN A 221 -7.98 7.29 -7.48
N PRO A 222 -8.07 8.24 -6.53
CA PRO A 222 -7.58 8.00 -5.18
C PRO A 222 -8.27 6.83 -4.44
N LEU A 223 -9.51 6.49 -4.79
CA LEU A 223 -10.14 5.28 -4.24
C LEU A 223 -9.50 3.99 -4.76
N ASP A 224 -8.94 4.00 -5.96
CA ASP A 224 -8.29 2.84 -6.57
C ASP A 224 -7.06 2.41 -5.76
N GLY A 225 -6.11 3.34 -5.56
CA GLY A 225 -4.90 3.07 -4.78
C GLY A 225 -5.22 2.68 -3.33
N ILE A 226 -6.22 3.32 -2.71
CA ILE A 226 -6.68 2.93 -1.36
C ILE A 226 -7.22 1.50 -1.36
N LEU A 227 -8.08 1.14 -2.33
CA LEU A 227 -8.63 -0.21 -2.42
C LEU A 227 -7.52 -1.25 -2.63
N GLN A 228 -6.59 -0.99 -3.54
CA GLN A 228 -5.47 -1.91 -3.78
C GLN A 228 -4.54 -2.04 -2.56
N ALA A 229 -4.33 -0.98 -1.76
CA ALA A 229 -3.50 -1.04 -0.56
C ALA A 229 -4.26 -1.51 0.69
N CYS A 230 -5.60 -1.45 0.73
CA CYS A 230 -6.38 -1.79 1.92
C CYS A 230 -6.16 -3.22 2.47
N PRO A 231 -5.79 -4.25 1.68
CA PRO A 231 -5.46 -5.55 2.22
C PRO A 231 -4.32 -5.51 3.26
N TYR A 232 -3.36 -4.59 3.14
CA TYR A 232 -2.33 -4.40 4.18
C TYR A 232 -2.95 -4.07 5.53
N VAL A 233 -3.96 -3.19 5.56
CA VAL A 233 -4.63 -2.76 6.79
C VAL A 233 -5.60 -3.82 7.29
N ILE A 234 -6.39 -4.41 6.39
CA ILE A 234 -7.36 -5.47 6.74
C ILE A 234 -6.66 -6.66 7.39
N MET A 235 -5.48 -7.06 6.89
CA MET A 235 -4.76 -8.21 7.42
C MET A 235 -4.22 -8.00 8.84
N LEU A 236 -4.11 -6.75 9.31
CA LEU A 236 -3.74 -6.47 10.71
C LEU A 236 -4.80 -6.95 11.72
N PHE A 237 -6.06 -7.11 11.30
CA PHE A 237 -7.11 -7.69 12.14
C PHE A 237 -7.06 -9.22 12.18
N VAL A 238 -6.38 -9.84 11.22
CA VAL A 238 -6.39 -11.29 11.01
C VAL A 238 -5.11 -11.94 11.52
N VAL A 239 -3.94 -11.36 11.22
CA VAL A 239 -2.63 -11.94 11.54
C VAL A 239 -1.81 -10.94 12.35
N PRO A 240 -1.17 -11.36 13.46
CA PRO A 240 -0.24 -10.48 14.15
C PRO A 240 0.89 -10.03 13.24
N CYS A 241 1.09 -8.71 13.14
CA CYS A 241 2.10 -8.12 12.28
C CYS A 241 2.95 -7.14 13.06
N HIS A 242 4.25 -7.15 12.82
CA HIS A 242 5.15 -6.20 13.44
C HIS A 242 4.90 -4.80 12.89
N TYR A 243 4.81 -3.82 13.76
CA TYR A 243 4.41 -2.46 13.40
C TYR A 243 5.26 -1.85 12.29
N LEU A 244 6.59 -1.86 12.47
CA LEU A 244 7.50 -1.31 11.47
C LEU A 244 7.42 -2.08 10.15
N THR A 245 7.17 -3.39 10.19
CA THR A 245 7.02 -4.21 8.99
C THR A 245 5.78 -3.80 8.21
N HIS A 246 4.66 -3.55 8.88
CA HIS A 246 3.46 -3.02 8.25
C HIS A 246 3.72 -1.66 7.57
N VAL A 247 4.30 -0.71 8.31
CA VAL A 247 4.59 0.64 7.79
C VAL A 247 5.53 0.56 6.59
N VAL A 248 6.66 -0.12 6.72
CA VAL A 248 7.63 -0.28 5.63
C VAL A 248 6.99 -0.91 4.39
N MET A 249 6.18 -1.94 4.55
CA MET A 249 5.56 -2.62 3.41
C MET A 249 4.47 -1.78 2.72
N LEU A 250 3.77 -0.93 3.47
CA LEU A 250 2.79 0.00 2.91
C LEU A 250 3.48 1.04 2.01
N PHE A 251 4.60 1.61 2.43
CA PHE A 251 5.41 2.52 1.60
C PHE A 251 6.14 1.79 0.47
N PHE A 252 6.66 0.59 0.72
CA PHE A 252 7.32 -0.23 -0.30
C PHE A 252 6.37 -0.57 -1.46
N THR A 253 5.07 -0.69 -1.21
CA THR A 253 4.07 -0.89 -2.27
C THR A 253 4.08 0.25 -3.29
N ALA A 254 4.30 1.50 -2.89
CA ALA A 254 4.39 2.62 -3.83
C ALA A 254 5.71 2.61 -4.63
N VAL A 255 6.81 2.21 -4.00
CA VAL A 255 8.09 1.98 -4.69
C VAL A 255 7.93 0.87 -5.72
N TRP A 256 7.32 -0.24 -5.32
CA TRP A 256 7.06 -1.39 -6.17
C TRP A 256 6.14 -1.04 -7.33
N ALA A 257 5.05 -0.32 -7.08
CA ALA A 257 4.17 0.20 -8.12
C ALA A 257 4.96 1.00 -9.15
N THR A 258 5.94 1.80 -8.74
CA THR A 258 6.82 2.52 -9.68
C THR A 258 7.73 1.59 -10.46
N ASN A 259 8.33 0.59 -9.81
CA ASN A 259 9.20 -0.40 -10.43
C ASN A 259 8.49 -1.33 -11.43
N ILE A 260 7.15 -1.44 -11.41
CA ILE A 260 6.41 -2.23 -12.40
C ILE A 260 5.81 -1.39 -13.54
N HIS A 261 5.97 -0.05 -13.49
CA HIS A 261 5.59 0.89 -14.56
C HIS A 261 6.83 1.54 -15.21
N ASP A 262 7.99 0.92 -15.08
CA ASP A 262 9.29 1.43 -15.52
C ASP A 262 9.67 0.99 -16.96
N ALA A 263 8.75 0.34 -17.68
CA ALA A 263 8.96 -0.24 -19.00
C ALA A 263 10.18 -1.18 -19.11
N LEU A 264 10.70 -1.68 -17.97
CA LEU A 264 11.82 -2.60 -17.97
C LEU A 264 11.42 -3.99 -18.46
N ASP A 265 11.94 -4.34 -19.63
CA ASP A 265 11.69 -5.63 -20.26
C ASP A 265 12.61 -6.73 -19.69
N GLY A 266 12.63 -6.87 -18.36
CA GLY A 266 13.36 -7.92 -17.64
C GLY A 266 12.59 -9.22 -17.46
N ASP A 267 13.27 -10.36 -17.63
CA ASP A 267 12.77 -11.68 -17.22
C ASP A 267 12.91 -11.80 -15.70
N THR A 268 11.78 -11.80 -15.00
CA THR A 268 11.73 -11.61 -13.54
C THR A 268 11.03 -12.76 -12.81
N GLU A 269 10.71 -13.86 -13.48
CA GLU A 269 10.00 -14.97 -12.86
C GLU A 269 10.72 -15.50 -11.61
N PRO A 270 10.01 -15.75 -10.48
CA PRO A 270 8.54 -15.74 -10.30
C PRO A 270 7.93 -14.39 -9.86
N ILE A 271 8.66 -13.29 -10.02
CA ILE A 271 8.24 -11.94 -9.62
C ILE A 271 7.34 -11.33 -10.70
N MET A 272 6.27 -10.65 -10.27
CA MET A 272 5.33 -9.92 -11.13
C MET A 272 5.94 -8.59 -11.59
N GLY A 273 6.95 -8.66 -12.45
CA GLY A 273 7.68 -7.48 -12.93
C GLY A 273 6.92 -6.67 -14.00
N SER A 274 7.60 -5.62 -14.49
CA SER A 274 7.09 -4.63 -15.44
C SER A 274 6.51 -5.23 -16.74
N LYS A 275 7.06 -6.34 -17.25
CA LYS A 275 6.49 -7.08 -18.40
C LYS A 275 5.07 -7.57 -18.16
N TYR A 276 4.86 -8.20 -17.00
CA TYR A 276 3.56 -8.76 -16.65
C TYR A 276 2.53 -7.65 -16.49
N HIS A 277 2.93 -6.55 -15.84
CA HIS A 277 2.08 -5.39 -15.61
C HIS A 277 1.77 -4.61 -16.90
N THR A 278 2.73 -4.51 -17.82
CA THR A 278 2.50 -3.97 -19.16
C THR A 278 1.48 -4.80 -19.94
N MET A 279 1.57 -6.14 -19.86
CA MET A 279 0.55 -7.00 -20.46
C MET A 279 -0.81 -6.85 -19.78
N HIS A 280 -0.85 -6.64 -18.47
CA HIS A 280 -2.06 -6.34 -17.73
C HIS A 280 -2.74 -5.07 -18.26
N HIS A 281 -2.00 -3.97 -18.39
CA HIS A 281 -2.50 -2.68 -18.93
C HIS A 281 -2.98 -2.74 -20.39
N THR A 282 -2.45 -3.68 -21.17
CA THR A 282 -2.82 -3.83 -22.59
C THR A 282 -3.96 -4.82 -22.82
N HIS A 283 -4.14 -5.80 -21.93
CA HIS A 283 -5.15 -6.85 -22.07
C HIS A 283 -6.32 -6.73 -21.08
N TYR A 284 -6.14 -6.10 -19.92
CA TYR A 284 -7.13 -5.82 -18.87
C TYR A 284 -7.77 -7.03 -18.17
N HIS A 285 -7.35 -8.26 -18.45
CA HIS A 285 -7.99 -9.47 -17.88
C HIS A 285 -7.01 -10.54 -17.38
N VAL A 286 -5.73 -10.17 -17.22
CA VAL A 286 -4.62 -11.07 -16.84
C VAL A 286 -3.67 -10.35 -15.88
N ASN A 287 -2.85 -11.11 -15.17
CA ASN A 287 -1.74 -10.62 -14.33
C ASN A 287 -2.16 -9.56 -13.30
N PHE A 288 -2.98 -9.96 -12.32
CA PHE A 288 -3.52 -9.06 -11.29
C PHE A 288 -2.68 -9.01 -10.00
N GLY A 289 -1.76 -9.95 -9.81
CA GLY A 289 -0.89 -10.05 -8.63
C GLY A 289 -0.01 -8.82 -8.43
N GLN A 290 0.47 -8.63 -7.21
CA GLN A 290 1.31 -7.48 -6.87
C GLN A 290 2.78 -7.84 -7.02
N PHE A 291 3.30 -8.75 -6.20
CA PHE A 291 4.72 -9.09 -6.20
C PHE A 291 5.03 -10.38 -6.94
N PHE A 292 4.11 -11.35 -6.94
CA PHE A 292 4.41 -12.70 -7.40
C PHE A 292 3.35 -13.22 -8.36
N VAL A 293 3.79 -14.05 -9.30
CA VAL A 293 2.90 -14.67 -10.30
C VAL A 293 1.99 -15.76 -9.72
N PHE A 294 2.18 -16.18 -8.47
CA PHE A 294 1.53 -17.39 -7.94
C PHE A 294 0.01 -17.26 -7.86
N CYS A 295 -0.53 -16.08 -7.54
CA CYS A 295 -1.99 -15.88 -7.48
C CYS A 295 -2.59 -16.05 -8.87
N ASP A 296 -2.00 -15.39 -9.86
CA ASP A 296 -2.42 -15.51 -11.25
C ASP A 296 -2.28 -16.92 -11.81
N TRP A 297 -1.22 -17.63 -11.44
CA TRP A 297 -1.04 -19.03 -11.79
C TRP A 297 -2.15 -19.89 -11.18
N PHE A 298 -2.40 -19.73 -9.88
CA PHE A 298 -3.36 -20.54 -9.13
C PHE A 298 -4.80 -20.32 -9.61
N TRP A 299 -5.18 -19.08 -9.93
CA TRP A 299 -6.52 -18.73 -10.38
C TRP A 299 -6.68 -18.61 -11.91
N GLY A 300 -5.66 -19.01 -12.68
CA GLY A 300 -5.74 -19.13 -14.13
C GLY A 300 -5.83 -17.80 -14.89
N THR A 301 -5.26 -16.74 -14.33
CA THR A 301 -5.16 -15.40 -14.93
C THR A 301 -3.73 -15.03 -15.34
N LEU A 302 -2.76 -15.94 -15.15
CA LEU A 302 -1.38 -15.73 -15.56
C LEU A 302 -1.27 -15.76 -17.08
N ARG A 303 -0.77 -14.66 -17.62
CA ARG A 303 -0.23 -14.59 -18.97
C ARG A 303 1.27 -14.37 -18.86
N ASP A 304 2.02 -15.34 -19.34
CA ASP A 304 3.48 -15.28 -19.39
C ASP A 304 3.93 -14.46 -20.61
N PRO A 305 4.76 -13.41 -20.45
CA PRO A 305 5.32 -12.63 -21.55
C PRO A 305 6.11 -13.48 -22.57
N LYS A 306 6.65 -14.62 -22.16
CA LYS A 306 7.42 -15.56 -23.01
C LYS A 306 6.54 -16.53 -23.80
N ALA A 307 5.28 -16.70 -23.41
CA ALA A 307 4.40 -17.66 -24.05
C ALA A 307 4.04 -17.21 -25.47
N LYS A 308 4.36 -18.05 -26.47
CA LYS A 308 3.88 -17.85 -27.84
C LYS A 308 2.34 -17.82 -27.84
N PRO A 309 1.70 -16.95 -28.65
CA PRO A 309 0.24 -16.92 -28.72
C PRO A 309 -0.29 -18.32 -29.06
N SER A 310 -1.29 -18.78 -28.32
CA SER A 310 -1.87 -20.08 -28.62
C SER A 310 -2.59 -20.04 -29.97
N SER A 311 -2.69 -21.18 -30.65
CA SER A 311 -3.43 -21.31 -31.91
C SER A 311 -4.90 -20.88 -31.80
N ALA A 312 -5.49 -20.91 -30.59
CA ALA A 312 -6.81 -20.38 -30.29
C ALA A 312 -6.86 -18.84 -30.25
N GLN A 313 -5.78 -18.19 -29.82
CA GLN A 313 -5.67 -16.72 -29.80
C GLN A 313 -5.45 -16.15 -31.21
N LEU A 314 -4.70 -16.86 -32.06
CA LEU A 314 -4.51 -16.47 -33.46
C LEU A 314 -5.81 -16.54 -34.28
N LYS A 315 -6.70 -17.49 -33.98
CA LYS A 315 -8.01 -17.62 -34.64
C LYS A 315 -9.04 -16.56 -34.24
N LYS A 316 -8.82 -15.85 -33.13
CA LYS A 316 -9.73 -14.79 -32.66
C LYS A 316 -9.32 -13.40 -33.15
N ALA A 317 -8.15 -13.30 -33.78
CA ALA A 317 -7.55 -12.07 -34.29
C ALA A 317 -7.50 -12.02 -35.84
N ALA A 318 -7.98 -13.06 -36.51
CA ALA A 318 -8.18 -13.15 -37.96
C ALA A 318 -9.68 -13.15 -38.26
#